data_AF-A0AAD5B8Q0-F1
#
_entry.id   AF-A0AAD5B8Q0-F1
#
_cell.length_a   1.000
_cell.length_b   1.000
_cell.length_c   1.000
_cell.angle_alpha   90.00
_cell.angle_beta   90.00
_cell.angle_gamma   90.00
#
_symmetry.space_group_name_H-M   'P 1'
#
loop_
_entity.id
_entity.type
_entity.pdbx_description
1 polymer ?
#
loop_
_entity_poly.entity_id
_entity_poly.type
_entity_poly.pdbx_seq_one_letter_code
_entity_poly.pdbx_strand_id
1 'polypeptide(L)'
;RLGQLGLKENLPMSFQVLAKSMNQFVTQKLSEGMPWEVQLSVIYAIHDLAPSNPEAALKTLESWRRNSTQRVPPAVIKCITQISFLCRQTESQRS
;
A
#
# COMPACT_ATOMS: atom_id res chain seq x y z
N ARG A 1 0.27 16.04 -16.70
CA ARG A 1 -0.99 15.90 -15.92
C ARG A 1 -1.91 14.93 -16.66
N LEU A 2 -1.78 13.63 -16.39
CA LEU A 2 -2.59 12.56 -17.00
C LEU A 2 -2.98 11.58 -15.89
N GLY A 3 -4.01 11.93 -15.12
CA GLY A 3 -4.50 11.09 -14.03
C GLY A 3 -5.80 11.55 -13.38
N GLN A 4 -6.45 12.59 -13.91
CA GLN A 4 -7.69 13.16 -13.35
C GLN A 4 -8.95 12.86 -14.17
N LEU A 5 -8.93 11.87 -15.08
CA LEU A 5 -10.04 11.68 -16.04
C LEU A 5 -10.54 10.24 -16.20
N GLY A 6 -10.29 9.35 -15.23
CA GLY A 6 -10.73 7.94 -15.33
C GLY A 6 -11.23 7.28 -14.05
N LEU A 7 -11.42 8.00 -12.94
CA LEU A 7 -11.94 7.44 -11.68
C LEU A 7 -13.46 7.64 -11.55
N LYS A 8 -14.17 7.62 -12.68
CA LYS A 8 -15.63 7.54 -12.70
C LYS A 8 -15.99 6.15 -13.19
N GLU A 9 -16.72 5.43 -12.34
CA GLU A 9 -17.50 4.23 -12.64
C GLU A 9 -16.75 2.87 -12.61
N ASN A 10 -16.91 2.18 -11.47
CA ASN A 10 -16.88 0.72 -11.31
C ASN A 10 -15.53 -0.01 -11.22
N LEU A 11 -14.67 0.34 -10.25
CA LEU A 11 -13.71 -0.65 -9.73
C LEU A 11 -14.46 -1.57 -8.74
N PRO A 12 -14.75 -2.84 -9.11
CA PRO A 12 -15.75 -3.65 -8.42
C PRO A 12 -15.23 -4.08 -7.05
N MET A 13 -16.14 -4.43 -6.14
CA MET A 13 -15.84 -5.04 -4.82
C MET A 13 -14.71 -6.08 -4.86
N SER A 14 -14.51 -6.77 -5.99
CA SER A 14 -13.40 -7.69 -6.25
C SER A 14 -12.01 -7.07 -6.09
N PHE A 15 -11.78 -5.82 -6.50
CA PHE A 15 -10.48 -5.16 -6.35
C PHE A 15 -10.18 -4.78 -4.89
N GLN A 16 -11.21 -4.44 -4.11
CA GLN A 16 -11.07 -4.22 -2.66
C GLN A 16 -10.79 -5.55 -1.92
N VAL A 17 -11.45 -6.64 -2.32
CA VAL A 17 -11.19 -7.99 -1.77
C VAL A 17 -9.79 -8.47 -2.14
N LEU A 18 -9.32 -8.21 -3.37
CA LEU A 18 -7.96 -8.53 -3.79
C LEU A 18 -6.92 -7.69 -3.04
N ALA A 19 -7.11 -6.37 -2.93
CA ALA A 19 -6.22 -5.51 -2.14
C ALA A 19 -6.20 -5.93 -0.66
N LYS A 20 -7.36 -6.31 -0.09
CA LYS A 20 -7.47 -6.79 1.29
C LYS A 20 -6.81 -8.17 1.47
N SER A 21 -6.99 -9.08 0.51
CA SER A 21 -6.37 -10.41 0.51
C SER A 21 -4.86 -10.29 0.33
N MET A 22 -4.38 -9.48 -0.62
CA MET A 22 -2.96 -9.15 -0.78
C MET A 22 -2.40 -8.56 0.51
N ASN A 23 -3.07 -7.58 1.12
CA ASN A 23 -2.62 -6.99 2.38
C ASN A 23 -2.56 -8.02 3.54
N GLN A 24 -3.49 -8.98 3.61
CA GLN A 24 -3.48 -10.06 4.60
C GLN A 24 -2.40 -11.12 4.32
N PHE A 25 -2.19 -11.49 3.06
CA PHE A 25 -1.11 -12.42 2.66
C PHE A 25 0.27 -11.81 2.93
N VAL A 26 0.41 -10.51 2.66
CA VAL A 26 1.64 -9.76 2.87
C VAL A 26 2.01 -9.66 4.35
N THR A 27 1.05 -9.43 5.25
CA THR A 27 1.36 -9.35 6.69
C THR A 27 1.89 -10.67 7.28
N GLN A 28 1.55 -11.83 6.70
CA GLN A 28 2.04 -13.13 7.18
C GLN A 28 3.30 -13.63 6.45
N LYS A 29 3.47 -13.32 5.15
CA LYS A 29 4.50 -13.95 4.30
C LYS A 29 5.65 -13.04 3.87
N LEU A 30 5.55 -11.71 4.00
CA LEU A 30 6.60 -10.85 3.45
C LEU A 30 7.96 -11.02 4.16
N SER A 31 7.99 -11.44 5.44
CA SER A 31 9.27 -11.66 6.16
C SER A 31 9.78 -13.10 6.12
N GLU A 32 8.97 -14.09 5.74
CA GLU A 32 9.34 -15.50 5.89
C GLU A 32 9.66 -16.13 4.52
N GLY A 33 10.93 -16.07 4.14
CA GLY A 33 11.47 -16.79 2.97
C GLY A 33 11.32 -16.09 1.60
N MET A 34 10.74 -14.89 1.55
CA MET A 34 10.64 -14.11 0.30
C MET A 34 11.93 -13.32 0.02
N PRO A 35 12.52 -13.40 -1.19
CA PRO A 35 13.67 -12.57 -1.56
C PRO A 35 13.34 -11.08 -1.45
N TRP A 36 14.32 -10.28 -1.03
CA TRP A 36 14.12 -8.86 -0.73
C TRP A 36 13.56 -8.06 -1.91
N GLU A 37 14.03 -8.37 -3.12
CA GLU A 37 13.65 -7.74 -4.38
C GLU A 37 12.17 -8.00 -4.71
N VAL A 38 11.68 -9.20 -4.38
CA VAL A 38 10.27 -9.56 -4.53
C VAL A 38 9.43 -8.81 -3.50
N GLN A 39 9.91 -8.71 -2.25
CA GLN A 39 9.24 -7.89 -1.23
C GLN A 39 9.08 -6.45 -1.71
N LEU A 40 10.15 -5.82 -2.21
CA LEU A 40 10.11 -4.45 -2.73
C LEU A 40 9.11 -4.29 -3.89
N SER A 41 9.03 -5.26 -4.79
CA SER A 41 8.07 -5.25 -5.90
C SER A 41 6.62 -5.25 -5.39
N VAL A 42 6.33 -6.05 -4.36
CA VAL A 42 5.02 -6.07 -3.69
C VAL A 42 4.73 -4.73 -3.01
N ILE A 43 5.71 -4.12 -2.37
CA ILE A 43 5.57 -2.80 -1.74
C ILE A 43 5.19 -1.72 -2.75
N TYR A 44 5.82 -1.71 -3.93
CA TYR A 44 5.44 -0.77 -5.00
C TYR A 44 4.03 -1.05 -5.53
N ALA A 45 3.64 -2.31 -5.69
CA ALA A 45 2.27 -2.65 -6.07
C ALA A 45 1.23 -2.18 -5.02
N ILE A 46 1.52 -2.32 -3.72
CA ILE A 46 0.66 -1.79 -2.65
C ILE A 46 0.57 -0.26 -2.74
N HIS A 47 1.67 0.42 -3.07
CA HIS A 47 1.67 1.87 -3.25
C HIS A 47 0.76 2.32 -4.40
N ASP A 48 0.81 1.63 -5.54
CA ASP A 48 -0.03 1.92 -6.70
C ASP A 48 -1.53 1.69 -6.40
N LEU A 49 -1.83 0.71 -5.54
CA LEU A 49 -3.20 0.39 -5.11
C LEU A 49 -3.69 1.24 -3.91
N ALA A 50 -2.79 1.99 -3.27
CA ALA A 50 -3.10 2.76 -2.06
C ALA A 50 -4.27 3.75 -2.23
N PRO A 51 -4.47 4.44 -3.37
CA PRO A 51 -5.60 5.37 -3.52
C PRO A 51 -6.98 4.71 -3.30
N SER A 52 -7.13 3.41 -3.52
CA SER A 52 -8.40 2.69 -3.30
C SER A 52 -8.64 2.32 -1.83
N ASN A 53 -7.58 2.15 -1.04
CA ASN A 53 -7.66 1.88 0.39
C ASN A 53 -6.35 2.30 1.11
N PRO A 54 -6.18 3.60 1.38
CA PRO A 54 -4.90 4.13 1.84
C PRO A 54 -4.58 3.68 3.27
N GLU A 55 -5.60 3.49 4.12
CA GLU A 55 -5.43 3.07 5.50
C GLU A 55 -4.92 1.62 5.62
N ALA A 56 -5.51 0.70 4.85
CA ALA A 56 -5.04 -0.69 4.82
C ALA A 56 -3.64 -0.82 4.18
N ALA A 57 -3.36 -0.03 3.14
CA ALA A 57 -2.04 0.03 2.52
C ALA A 57 -0.99 0.53 3.52
N LEU A 58 -1.25 1.64 4.21
CA LEU A 58 -0.34 2.20 5.21
C LEU A 58 -0.03 1.20 6.33
N LYS A 59 -1.07 0.58 6.90
CA LYS A 59 -0.92 -0.42 7.97
C LYS A 59 -0.05 -1.60 7.54
N THR A 60 -0.23 -2.06 6.31
CA THR A 60 0.54 -3.17 5.73
C THR A 60 2.02 -2.79 5.56
N LEU A 61 2.28 -1.61 4.99
CA LEU A 61 3.65 -1.11 4.77
C LEU A 61 4.40 -0.86 6.08
N GLU A 62 3.73 -0.29 7.09
CA GLU A 62 4.34 -0.09 8.40
C GLU A 62 4.64 -1.41 9.11
N SER A 63 3.73 -2.39 9.01
CA SER A 63 3.94 -3.71 9.58
C SER A 63 5.14 -4.39 8.93
N TRP A 64 5.23 -4.38 7.61
CA TRP A 64 6.40 -4.90 6.90
C TRP A 64 7.68 -4.18 7.31
N ARG A 65 7.67 -2.85 7.38
CA ARG A 65 8.85 -2.06 7.77
C ARG A 65 9.36 -2.44 9.16
N ARG A 66 8.48 -2.70 10.12
CA ARG A 66 8.87 -3.11 11.49
C ARG A 66 9.44 -4.53 11.53
N ASN A 67 8.94 -5.43 10.67
CA ASN A 67 9.33 -6.84 10.64
C ASN A 67 10.46 -7.16 9.64
N SER A 68 10.90 -6.19 8.85
CA SER A 68 12.03 -6.36 7.95
C SER A 68 13.35 -6.28 8.72
N THR A 69 14.23 -7.25 8.45
CA THR A 69 15.60 -7.30 9.01
C THR A 69 16.59 -6.46 8.19
N GLN A 70 16.20 -6.01 6.99
CA GLN A 70 17.04 -5.22 6.11
C GLN A 70 16.69 -3.72 6.16
N ARG A 71 17.68 -2.87 5.89
CA ARG A 71 17.48 -1.42 5.81
C ARG A 71 16.53 -1.08 4.66
N VAL A 72 15.39 -0.50 4.98
CA VAL A 72 14.38 -0.08 3.99
C VAL A 72 14.91 1.07 3.12
N PRO A 73 14.80 0.98 1.78
CA PRO A 73 15.24 2.04 0.87
C PRO A 73 14.52 3.37 1.12
N PRO A 74 15.20 4.53 0.98
CA PRO A 74 14.58 5.84 1.15
C PRO A 74 13.35 6.09 0.26
N ALA A 75 13.35 5.52 -0.96
CA ALA A 75 12.22 5.61 -1.88
C ALA A 75 10.95 4.97 -1.29
N VAL A 76 11.08 3.85 -0.58
CA VAL A 76 9.96 3.18 0.08
C VAL A 76 9.48 3.99 1.29
N ILE A 77 10.39 4.59 2.05
CA ILE A 77 10.03 5.51 3.14
C ILE A 77 9.19 6.68 2.59
N LYS A 78 9.60 7.24 1.44
CA LYS A 78 8.84 8.29 0.76
C LYS A 78 7.44 7.81 0.36
N CYS A 79 7.31 6.60 -0.19
CA CYS A 79 6.00 6.00 -0.52
C CYS A 79 5.10 5.89 0.72
N ILE A 80 5.63 5.44 1.86
CA ILE A 80 4.90 5.35 3.12
C ILE A 80 4.41 6.74 3.54
N THR A 81 5.27 7.75 3.53
CA THR A 81 4.90 9.13 3.88
C THR A 81 3.82 9.70 2.95
N GLN A 82 3.90 9.42 1.65
CA GLN A 82 2.88 9.85 0.69
C GLN A 82 1.52 9.22 0.99
N ILE A 83 1.48 7.92 1.32
CA ILE A 83 0.23 7.24 1.70
C ILE A 83 -0.31 7.77 3.03
N SER A 84 0.57 8.04 4.02
CA SER A 84 0.14 8.68 5.27
C SER A 84 -0.51 10.04 5.05
N PHE A 85 0.01 10.84 4.10
CA PHE A 85 -0.60 12.11 3.72
C PHE A 85 -1.96 11.92 3.03
N LEU A 86 -2.09 10.90 2.18
CA LEU A 86 -3.37 10.53 1.57
C LEU A 86 -4.43 10.14 2.61
N CYS A 87 -4.07 9.32 3.61
CA CYS A 87 -4.99 8.96 4.71
C CYS A 87 -5.55 10.20 5.41
N ARG A 88 -4.67 11.14 5.78
CA ARG A 88 -5.07 12.39 6.47
C ARG A 88 -5.97 13.28 5.62
N GLN A 89 -5.71 13.36 4.31
CA GLN A 89 -6.58 14.10 3.39
C GLN A 89 -7.97 13.45 3.28
N THR A 90 -8.05 12.11 3.23
CA THR A 90 -9.33 11.41 3.18
C THR A 90 -10.15 11.52 4.47
N GLU A 91 -9.49 11.64 5.63
CA GLU A 91 -10.15 11.90 6.92
C GLU A 91 -10.69 13.33 7.02
N SER A 92 -9.93 14.32 6.54
CA SER A 92 -10.35 15.73 6.52
C SER A 92 -11.55 16.01 5.61
N GLN A 93 -11.82 15.15 4.61
CA GLN A 93 -12.97 15.26 3.70
C GLN A 93 -14.23 14.56 4.25
N ARG A 94 -14.09 13.77 5.32
CA ARG A 94 -15.19 13.02 5.94
C ARG A 94 -15.79 13.69 7.19
N SER A 95 -15.16 14.76 7.68
CA SER A 95 -15.59 15.55 8.84
C SER A 95 -16.31 16.81 8.39
#